data_AF-A0A099P5Y9-F1
#
_entry.id   AF-A0A099P5Y9-F1
#
_cell.length_a   1.000
_cell.length_b   1.000
_cell.length_c   1.000
_cell.angle_alpha   90.00
_cell.angle_beta   90.00
_cell.angle_gamma   90.00
#
_symmetry.space_group_name_H-M   'P 1'
#
loop_
_entity.id
_entity.type
_entity.pdbx_description
1 polymer ?
#
loop_
_entity_poly.entity_id
_entity_poly.type
_entity_poly.pdbx_seq_one_letter_code
_entity_poly.pdbx_strand_id
1 'polypeptide(L)'
;MPLIQKIQGRPISFHSIKSLFKSTGSTASTELEKPLTSLPNATGIGAFAEPVTYQVLGSSSNLLNIKLPKSSILNLRYSSSNQKIIAMNGHINSLCLEISKTADSGLIFQRCFNEKEAMSFLIAPKAHNSCFAVAENGESNWILKKSSLLSWSGPGIRPVSPKNNYSYVQMIGSGSFVISCPGQLIQLDLKEGENIQVNTKSIVAYTHSRGDDGSFNELEGNVKSIVDFSAGRAPASLRFNWVLSYLKIPESVSTDPNFKMILHTLHSLTNYIKTAILKLKSLIPYHRSDVFVELKGPKTLFLTNSYALEIDSIPKKKLDRIKHFKIKDLCTIIQIQYLMIRSFCSHISQRFIGKLKLPLKLSDEEIKEFKSRLLNSSWEIKDEFVSTLPAKQIYVTTQSLLDRSCPLFMESLNKNSDQTHTVNLNEMFPIGSGLPLAYSLGYCNPLSNESELGVDGYDNYHAPCDKKVEFFKRRMWVNGSFAYNHSNPLKFGDKLNFTETVKRVKVLKETGTIFAEYKRCFNNQNGSCIVEMRGLGYLADLYSSYKQRFSTIENPDKSITVVPTLLTNFRMSAVTFNSHQIHYNPEYAKSIENYPDIVIEAPLLISLASQFWLNYNTDIWVKSFKYKISAPITRN
;
A
#
# COMPACT_ATOMS: atom_id res chain seq x y z
N MET A 1 38.57 47.98 33.20
CA MET A 1 39.13 47.82 31.83
C MET A 1 39.71 46.42 31.70
N PRO A 2 39.46 45.66 30.61
CA PRO A 2 38.32 45.64 29.67
C PRO A 2 37.49 44.33 29.83
N LEU A 3 36.16 44.26 29.57
CA LEU A 3 35.43 44.15 28.28
C LEU A 3 35.91 42.95 27.44
N ILE A 4 35.06 42.00 27.01
CA ILE A 4 34.17 42.14 25.85
C ILE A 4 32.95 41.18 25.88
N GLN A 5 31.79 41.81 25.66
CA GLN A 5 30.47 41.45 25.13
C GLN A 5 30.00 39.99 24.90
N LYS A 6 28.82 39.72 25.49
CA LYS A 6 27.78 38.81 24.99
C LYS A 6 27.40 39.16 23.54
N ILE A 7 27.42 38.15 22.65
CA ILE A 7 26.56 38.14 21.47
C ILE A 7 25.43 37.15 21.76
N GLN A 8 24.25 37.69 22.06
CA GLN A 8 23.00 36.94 22.07
C GLN A 8 22.65 36.57 20.63
N GLY A 9 22.95 35.33 20.21
CA GLY A 9 22.22 34.73 19.09
C GLY A 9 20.81 34.39 19.60
N ARG A 10 19.79 35.14 19.18
CA ARG A 10 18.39 34.76 19.43
C ARG A 10 18.05 33.56 18.55
N PRO A 11 17.80 32.36 19.09
CA PRO A 11 17.19 31.31 18.29
C PRO A 11 15.78 31.77 17.89
N ILE A 12 15.46 31.69 16.60
CA ILE A 12 14.11 31.97 16.10
C ILE A 12 13.18 30.93 16.71
N SER A 13 12.33 31.35 17.66
CA SER A 13 11.35 30.46 18.27
C SER A 13 10.32 30.03 17.21
N PHE A 14 9.80 28.80 17.28
CA PHE A 14 8.78 28.29 16.35
C PHE A 14 7.52 29.18 16.29
N HIS A 15 7.27 30.01 17.30
CA HIS A 15 6.19 30.99 17.33
C HIS A 15 6.45 32.20 16.41
N SER A 16 7.71 32.50 16.09
CA SER A 16 8.15 33.64 15.26
C SER A 16 8.15 33.33 13.76
N ILE A 17 8.10 32.06 13.37
CA ILE A 17 8.16 31.64 11.95
C ILE A 17 6.77 31.80 11.28
N LYS A 18 5.68 31.78 12.06
CA LYS A 18 4.32 31.93 11.54
C LYS A 18 4.06 33.29 10.88
N SER A 19 4.87 34.32 11.20
CA SER A 19 4.80 35.66 10.59
C SER A 19 5.85 35.92 9.50
N LEU A 20 6.83 35.02 9.32
CA LEU A 20 7.86 35.12 8.27
C LEU A 20 7.44 34.39 6.99
N PHE A 21 6.58 33.39 7.10
CA PHE A 21 5.79 32.95 5.97
C PHE A 21 4.76 34.05 5.67
N LYS A 22 5.07 34.94 4.73
CA LYS A 22 3.99 35.44 3.88
C LYS A 22 3.39 34.20 3.23
N SER A 23 2.35 33.63 3.85
CA SER A 23 1.36 32.93 3.06
C SER A 23 0.94 33.96 2.03
N THR A 24 1.29 33.76 0.76
CA THR A 24 0.48 34.30 -0.30
C THR A 24 -0.95 33.92 0.07
N GLY A 25 -1.75 34.95 0.34
CA GLY A 25 -2.99 34.80 1.07
C GLY A 25 -3.86 33.70 0.47
N SER A 26 -4.66 33.08 1.33
CA SER A 26 -5.91 32.49 0.90
C SER A 26 -6.74 33.59 0.23
N THR A 27 -6.56 33.77 -1.07
CA THR A 27 -7.49 34.49 -1.93
C THR A 27 -8.37 33.48 -2.63
N ALA A 28 -9.66 33.79 -2.61
CA ALA A 28 -10.74 33.00 -3.15
C ALA A 28 -10.44 32.52 -4.58
N SER A 29 -10.92 31.31 -4.87
CA SER A 29 -11.10 30.77 -6.21
C SER A 29 -11.85 31.74 -7.11
N THR A 30 -11.11 32.53 -7.91
CA THR A 30 -11.58 33.24 -9.11
C THR A 30 -10.43 34.06 -9.69
N GLU A 31 -9.49 33.43 -10.42
CA GLU A 31 -8.85 34.10 -11.55
C GLU A 31 -8.57 33.04 -12.62
N LEU A 32 -9.30 33.12 -13.73
CA LEU A 32 -8.77 32.69 -15.01
C LEU A 32 -7.56 33.59 -15.28
N GLU A 33 -6.37 33.19 -14.82
CA GLU A 33 -5.12 33.75 -15.34
C GLU A 33 -5.16 33.52 -16.84
N LYS A 34 -5.39 34.58 -17.63
CA LYS A 34 -5.37 34.48 -19.09
C LYS A 34 -4.01 33.88 -19.45
N PRO A 35 -3.93 32.68 -20.07
CA PRO A 35 -2.66 32.19 -20.56
C PRO A 35 -2.12 33.26 -21.51
N LEU A 36 -0.92 33.76 -21.23
CA LEU A 36 -0.27 34.79 -22.04
C LEU A 36 -0.02 34.23 -23.44
N THR A 37 -0.93 34.52 -24.35
CA THR A 37 -0.89 34.16 -25.77
C THR A 37 0.14 34.99 -26.55
N SER A 38 0.76 36.00 -25.94
CA SER A 38 1.75 36.85 -26.59
C SER A 38 3.08 36.12 -26.76
N LEU A 39 3.48 35.94 -28.01
CA LEU A 39 4.82 35.52 -28.37
C LEU A 39 5.82 36.66 -28.16
N PRO A 40 7.09 36.37 -27.85
CA PRO A 40 8.17 37.35 -27.89
C PRO A 40 8.26 38.03 -29.25
N ASN A 41 8.60 39.33 -29.25
CA ASN A 41 8.71 40.13 -30.47
C ASN A 41 10.17 40.33 -30.92
N ALA A 42 11.14 40.13 -30.03
CA ALA A 42 12.56 40.35 -30.34
C ALA A 42 13.33 39.03 -30.53
N THR A 43 14.58 39.15 -31.00
CA THR A 43 15.49 38.03 -31.24
C THR A 43 16.34 37.77 -30.00
N GLY A 44 16.74 36.52 -29.77
CA GLY A 44 17.68 36.10 -28.72
C GLY A 44 19.16 36.27 -29.10
N ILE A 45 19.44 36.89 -30.24
CA ILE A 45 20.80 37.21 -30.73
C ILE A 45 20.82 38.70 -31.11
N GLY A 46 21.94 39.37 -30.86
CA GLY A 46 22.20 40.77 -31.22
C GLY A 46 22.37 41.69 -30.02
N ALA A 47 22.59 42.99 -30.27
CA ALA A 47 22.80 43.99 -29.22
C ALA A 47 21.58 44.22 -28.31
N PHE A 48 20.38 43.84 -28.78
CA PHE A 48 19.11 43.94 -28.05
C PHE A 48 18.47 42.56 -27.87
N ALA A 49 19.28 41.56 -27.51
CA ALA A 49 18.82 40.19 -27.37
C ALA A 49 17.79 40.04 -26.23
N GLU A 50 16.62 39.49 -26.54
CA GLU A 50 15.60 39.15 -25.54
C GLU A 50 15.92 37.78 -24.91
N PRO A 51 16.02 37.66 -23.57
CA PRO A 51 16.29 36.39 -22.91
C PRO A 51 15.05 35.48 -22.91
N VAL A 52 15.27 34.18 -22.75
CA VAL A 52 14.19 33.23 -22.50
C VAL A 52 13.55 33.55 -21.16
N THR A 53 12.23 33.79 -21.15
CA THR A 53 11.50 34.12 -19.93
C THR A 53 10.75 32.92 -19.39
N TYR A 54 10.79 32.77 -18.07
CA TYR A 54 10.13 31.70 -17.34
C TYR A 54 9.09 32.31 -16.41
N GLN A 55 7.85 31.87 -16.53
CA GLN A 55 6.76 32.34 -15.69
C GLN A 55 6.06 31.14 -15.05
N VAL A 56 6.09 31.09 -13.73
CA VAL A 56 5.36 30.10 -12.95
C VAL A 56 3.91 30.57 -12.81
N LEU A 57 2.96 29.69 -13.13
CA LEU A 57 1.53 29.97 -13.16
C LEU A 57 0.78 29.12 -12.12
N GLY A 58 -0.32 29.68 -11.61
CA GLY A 58 -1.22 29.04 -10.65
C GLY A 58 -0.80 29.15 -9.19
N SER A 59 -1.79 29.06 -8.29
CA SER A 59 -1.64 29.29 -6.84
C SER A 59 -0.73 28.28 -6.11
N SER A 60 -0.50 27.11 -6.70
CA SER A 60 0.43 26.10 -6.18
C SER A 60 1.75 26.01 -6.96
N SER A 61 2.00 26.90 -7.94
CA SER A 61 3.21 26.88 -8.78
C SER A 61 3.39 25.60 -9.60
N ASN A 62 2.28 25.02 -10.09
CA ASN A 62 2.27 23.72 -10.78
C ASN A 62 2.34 23.83 -12.31
N LEU A 63 2.30 25.04 -12.87
CA LEU A 63 2.42 25.26 -14.32
C LEU A 63 3.60 26.19 -14.60
N LEU A 64 4.31 25.92 -15.68
CA LEU A 64 5.43 26.74 -16.13
C LEU A 64 5.19 27.14 -17.59
N ASN A 65 5.08 28.44 -17.82
CA ASN A 65 5.12 29.03 -19.14
C ASN A 65 6.56 29.45 -19.46
N ILE A 66 7.09 28.98 -20.59
CA ILE A 66 8.41 29.36 -21.10
C ILE A 66 8.20 30.08 -22.41
N LYS A 67 8.65 31.34 -22.52
CA LYS A 67 8.68 32.03 -23.81
C LYS A 67 10.08 31.97 -24.39
N LEU A 68 10.18 31.51 -25.63
CA LEU A 68 11.40 31.30 -26.39
C LEU A 68 11.44 32.33 -27.55
N PRO A 69 12.22 33.42 -27.40
CA PRO A 69 12.46 34.36 -28.49
C PRO A 69 13.13 33.70 -29.71
N LYS A 70 12.95 34.30 -30.89
CA LYS A 70 13.58 33.83 -32.13
C LYS A 70 15.10 33.77 -31.98
N SER A 71 15.73 32.69 -32.39
CA SER A 71 17.17 32.43 -32.29
C SER A 71 17.73 32.34 -30.86
N SER A 72 16.87 32.21 -29.84
CA SER A 72 17.31 31.89 -28.47
C SER A 72 17.49 30.39 -28.27
N ILE A 73 18.28 30.01 -27.27
CA ILE A 73 18.57 28.61 -26.93
C ILE A 73 18.01 28.28 -25.55
N LEU A 74 17.13 27.29 -25.49
CA LEU A 74 16.61 26.73 -24.25
C LEU A 74 17.15 25.31 -24.07
N ASN A 75 17.74 25.03 -22.91
CA ASN A 75 18.17 23.68 -22.57
C ASN A 75 17.15 23.05 -21.62
N LEU A 76 16.48 22.00 -22.06
CA LEU A 76 15.52 21.22 -21.27
C LEU A 76 16.14 19.89 -20.87
N ARG A 77 16.16 19.57 -19.58
CA ARG A 77 16.75 18.31 -19.12
C ARG A 77 15.88 17.12 -19.56
N TYR A 78 16.52 16.07 -20.05
CA TYR A 78 15.84 14.82 -20.36
C TYR A 78 15.66 14.01 -19.06
N SER A 79 14.46 14.04 -18.47
CA SER A 79 14.10 13.21 -17.30
C SER A 79 12.73 12.58 -17.49
N SER A 80 12.67 11.25 -17.46
CA SER A 80 11.44 10.46 -17.68
C SER A 80 10.43 10.56 -16.53
N SER A 81 10.80 11.20 -15.42
CA SER A 81 10.03 11.22 -14.18
C SER A 81 9.34 12.55 -13.86
N ASN A 82 9.68 13.68 -14.50
CA ASN A 82 9.36 14.98 -13.89
C ASN A 82 8.53 15.98 -14.73
N GLN A 83 8.37 15.84 -16.06
CA GLN A 83 7.62 16.86 -16.82
C GLN A 83 6.82 16.32 -18.03
N LYS A 84 5.74 17.02 -18.37
CA LYS A 84 4.97 16.89 -19.61
C LYS A 84 4.72 18.28 -20.22
N ILE A 85 4.98 18.43 -21.51
CA ILE A 85 4.55 19.62 -22.27
C ILE A 85 3.04 19.47 -22.51
N ILE A 86 2.27 20.45 -22.07
CA ILE A 86 0.80 20.48 -22.18
C ILE A 86 0.38 21.12 -23.51
N ALA A 87 0.99 22.25 -23.84
CA ALA A 87 0.64 23.04 -25.01
C ALA A 87 1.86 23.80 -25.53
N MET A 88 1.82 24.16 -26.81
CA MET A 88 2.81 25.01 -27.48
C MET A 88 2.08 26.05 -28.31
N ASN A 89 2.61 27.28 -28.35
CA ASN A 89 2.17 28.34 -29.23
C ASN A 89 3.33 28.73 -30.18
N GLY A 90 3.07 28.73 -31.49
CA GLY A 90 4.08 28.83 -32.56
C GLY A 90 4.11 27.59 -33.46
N HIS A 91 4.86 27.64 -34.57
CA HIS A 91 4.89 26.54 -35.53
C HIS A 91 5.87 25.44 -35.10
N ILE A 92 5.37 24.25 -34.77
CA ILE A 92 6.21 23.11 -34.35
C ILE A 92 7.22 22.69 -35.42
N ASN A 93 6.91 22.89 -36.70
CA ASN A 93 7.78 22.52 -37.82
C ASN A 93 9.06 23.38 -37.89
N SER A 94 9.10 24.54 -37.23
CA SER A 94 10.28 25.42 -37.18
C SER A 94 11.14 25.19 -35.92
N LEU A 95 10.72 24.32 -35.00
CA LEU A 95 11.48 23.99 -33.78
C LEU A 95 12.59 22.97 -34.06
N CYS A 96 13.84 23.37 -33.82
CA CYS A 96 15.00 22.49 -33.86
C CYS A 96 15.29 21.90 -32.48
N LEU A 97 15.57 20.60 -32.44
CA LEU A 97 15.82 19.83 -31.22
C LEU A 97 17.11 19.02 -31.34
N GLU A 98 18.07 19.28 -30.47
CA GLU A 98 19.32 18.53 -30.40
C GLU A 98 19.47 17.86 -29.04
N ILE A 99 19.74 16.55 -29.01
CA ILE A 99 20.08 15.87 -27.76
C ILE A 99 21.57 16.06 -27.52
N SER A 100 21.91 16.67 -26.39
CA SER A 100 23.28 16.98 -25.99
C SER A 100 23.58 16.44 -24.60
N LYS A 101 24.88 16.24 -24.33
CA LYS A 101 25.38 15.84 -23.03
C LYS A 101 26.48 16.79 -22.58
N THR A 102 26.35 17.34 -21.39
CA THR A 102 27.41 18.17 -20.80
C THR A 102 28.63 17.30 -20.48
N ALA A 103 29.82 17.69 -20.95
CA ALA A 103 31.06 16.96 -20.69
C ALA A 103 31.35 16.83 -19.18
N ASP A 104 31.15 17.92 -18.43
CA ASP A 104 31.57 18.02 -17.02
C ASP A 104 30.57 17.38 -16.04
N SER A 105 29.28 17.65 -16.19
CA SER A 105 28.24 17.13 -15.27
C SER A 105 27.57 15.83 -15.74
N GLY A 106 27.82 15.41 -16.98
CA GLY A 106 27.20 14.23 -17.58
C GLY A 106 25.66 14.29 -17.67
N LEU A 107 25.06 15.48 -17.55
CA LEU A 107 23.64 15.72 -17.74
C LEU A 107 23.27 15.55 -19.21
N ILE A 108 22.17 14.83 -19.45
CA ILE A 108 21.56 14.69 -20.77
C ILE A 108 20.42 15.71 -20.86
N PHE A 109 20.44 16.52 -21.91
CA PHE A 109 19.45 17.57 -22.14
C PHE A 109 19.13 17.70 -23.62
N GLN A 110 17.98 18.26 -23.89
CA GLN A 110 17.50 18.63 -25.20
C GLN A 110 17.68 20.13 -25.36
N ARG A 111 18.45 20.53 -26.36
CA ARG A 111 18.62 21.92 -26.76
C ARG A 111 17.52 22.24 -27.75
N CYS A 112 16.64 23.15 -27.35
CA CYS A 112 15.52 23.65 -28.13
C CYS A 112 15.84 25.06 -28.61
N PHE A 113 15.75 25.28 -29.93
CA PHE A 113 15.92 26.61 -30.52
C PHE A 113 15.08 26.72 -31.79
N ASN A 114 14.70 27.95 -32.16
CA ASN A 114 13.96 28.22 -33.39
C ASN A 114 14.51 29.49 -34.02
N GLU A 115 15.13 29.36 -35.18
CA GLU A 115 15.77 30.48 -35.88
C GLU A 115 14.78 31.39 -36.61
N LYS A 116 13.56 30.93 -36.87
CA LYS A 116 12.60 31.63 -37.74
C LYS A 116 11.57 32.41 -36.95
N GLU A 117 11.06 31.85 -35.86
CA GLU A 117 9.90 32.38 -35.13
C GLU A 117 10.08 32.23 -33.61
N ALA A 118 9.37 33.08 -32.86
CA ALA A 118 9.29 32.95 -31.42
C ALA A 118 8.20 31.93 -31.03
N MET A 119 8.37 31.28 -29.88
CA MET A 119 7.46 30.24 -29.39
C MET A 119 7.17 30.39 -27.90
N SER A 120 6.09 29.75 -27.44
CA SER A 120 5.79 29.60 -26.02
C SER A 120 5.44 28.15 -25.70
N PHE A 121 5.91 27.66 -24.55
CA PHE A 121 5.70 26.31 -24.05
C PHE A 121 4.97 26.35 -22.73
N LEU A 122 3.94 25.53 -22.57
CA LEU A 122 3.27 25.29 -21.30
C LEU A 122 3.65 23.90 -20.77
N ILE A 123 4.23 23.84 -19.56
CA ILE A 123 4.77 22.62 -18.95
C ILE A 123 4.10 22.37 -17.60
N ALA A 124 3.74 21.11 -17.35
CA ALA A 124 3.30 20.61 -16.03
C ALA A 124 4.25 19.54 -15.50
N PRO A 125 4.38 19.41 -14.17
CA PRO A 125 5.12 18.33 -13.56
C PRO A 125 4.36 17.01 -13.70
N LYS A 126 5.09 15.89 -13.72
CA LYS A 126 4.50 14.54 -13.76
C LYS A 126 4.00 14.07 -12.39
N ALA A 127 4.66 14.49 -11.30
CA ALA A 127 4.33 14.06 -9.94
C ALA A 127 3.29 14.98 -9.30
N HIS A 128 2.36 14.38 -8.54
CA HIS A 128 1.40 15.12 -7.72
C HIS A 128 2.15 15.94 -6.65
N ASN A 129 1.75 17.19 -6.45
CA ASN A 129 2.34 18.15 -5.51
C ASN A 129 3.79 18.58 -5.84
N SER A 130 4.22 18.52 -7.10
CA SER A 130 5.48 19.16 -7.51
C SER A 130 5.29 20.64 -7.86
N CYS A 131 6.28 21.45 -7.53
CA CYS A 131 6.29 22.88 -7.85
C CYS A 131 7.52 23.26 -8.71
N PHE A 132 7.41 24.40 -9.37
CA PHE A 132 8.50 25.05 -10.09
C PHE A 132 9.01 26.28 -9.36
N ALA A 133 10.31 26.55 -9.47
CA ALA A 133 10.90 27.83 -9.10
C ALA A 133 11.90 28.28 -10.16
N VAL A 134 11.92 29.57 -10.41
CA VAL A 134 12.83 30.23 -11.35
C VAL A 134 13.86 30.99 -10.54
N ALA A 135 15.13 30.82 -10.88
CA ALA A 135 16.23 31.57 -10.28
C ALA A 135 17.17 32.09 -11.36
N GLU A 136 17.79 33.24 -11.06
CA GLU A 136 18.78 33.87 -11.93
C GLU A 136 20.19 33.65 -11.34
N ASN A 137 21.11 33.23 -12.20
CA ASN A 137 22.52 33.10 -11.89
C ASN A 137 23.23 34.34 -12.44
N GLY A 138 23.82 35.15 -11.56
CA GLY A 138 24.42 36.43 -11.91
C GLY A 138 25.51 36.85 -10.91
N GLU A 139 25.08 37.43 -9.79
CA GLU A 139 25.97 37.91 -8.73
C GLU A 139 26.50 36.78 -7.84
N SER A 140 25.65 35.80 -7.53
CA SER A 140 25.97 34.62 -6.72
C SER A 140 25.98 33.35 -7.56
N ASN A 141 26.87 32.40 -7.22
CA ASN A 141 26.87 31.08 -7.85
C ASN A 141 25.85 30.18 -7.14
N TRP A 142 24.99 29.52 -7.90
CA TRP A 142 24.04 28.55 -7.36
C TRP A 142 24.58 27.13 -7.36
N ILE A 143 24.41 26.43 -6.25
CA ILE A 143 24.60 24.99 -6.12
C ILE A 143 23.23 24.36 -5.94
N LEU A 144 22.88 23.37 -6.77
CA LEU A 144 21.59 22.70 -6.70
C LEU A 144 21.69 21.19 -6.88
N LYS A 145 20.68 20.47 -6.39
CA LYS A 145 20.55 19.04 -6.63
C LYS A 145 20.41 18.76 -8.12
N LYS A 146 21.21 17.80 -8.58
CA LYS A 146 21.20 17.35 -9.96
C LYS A 146 19.82 16.87 -10.37
N SER A 147 19.09 16.16 -9.49
CA SER A 147 17.74 15.65 -9.73
C SER A 147 16.69 16.75 -9.90
N SER A 148 16.89 17.93 -9.33
CA SER A 148 15.92 19.02 -9.34
C SER A 148 16.08 20.03 -10.48
N LEU A 149 17.22 20.07 -11.19
CA LEU A 149 17.38 20.95 -12.35
C LEU A 149 16.44 20.53 -13.49
N LEU A 150 15.61 21.46 -13.97
CA LEU A 150 14.67 21.24 -15.08
C LEU A 150 15.18 21.85 -16.39
N SER A 151 15.50 23.14 -16.39
CA SER A 151 15.91 23.86 -17.60
C SER A 151 16.86 25.01 -17.29
N TRP A 152 17.62 25.46 -18.29
CA TRP A 152 18.46 26.66 -18.19
C TRP A 152 18.64 27.34 -19.55
N SER A 153 18.76 28.66 -19.53
CA SER A 153 19.04 29.49 -20.71
C SER A 153 19.74 30.78 -20.31
N GLY A 154 20.63 31.28 -21.16
CA GLY A 154 21.32 32.54 -20.97
C GLY A 154 22.79 32.52 -21.42
N PRO A 155 23.48 33.68 -21.38
CA PRO A 155 24.84 33.82 -21.88
C PRO A 155 25.86 33.01 -21.06
N GLY A 156 26.27 31.87 -21.61
CA GLY A 156 27.33 31.04 -21.01
C GLY A 156 26.93 30.29 -19.74
N ILE A 157 25.64 30.28 -19.37
CA ILE A 157 25.15 29.48 -18.25
C ILE A 157 25.28 27.99 -18.55
N ARG A 158 26.05 27.28 -17.71
CA ARG A 158 26.27 25.84 -17.84
C ARG A 158 26.32 25.15 -16.47
N PRO A 159 25.71 23.95 -16.36
CA PRO A 159 25.81 23.12 -15.18
C PRO A 159 27.12 22.32 -15.15
N VAL A 160 27.94 22.53 -14.13
CA VAL A 160 29.22 21.82 -13.89
C VAL A 160 29.10 20.97 -12.63
N SER A 161 29.52 19.69 -12.69
CA SER A 161 29.54 18.84 -11.50
C SER A 161 30.87 19.01 -10.75
N PRO A 162 30.84 19.08 -9.41
CA PRO A 162 32.04 19.08 -8.59
C PRO A 162 32.82 17.78 -8.74
N LYS A 163 34.15 17.84 -8.63
CA LYS A 163 35.06 16.68 -8.84
C LYS A 163 34.75 15.46 -7.93
N ASN A 164 34.12 15.67 -6.76
CA ASN A 164 33.87 14.63 -5.75
C ASN A 164 32.39 14.33 -5.44
N ASN A 165 31.42 14.96 -6.10
CA ASN A 165 30.00 14.71 -5.81
C ASN A 165 29.12 14.72 -7.06
N TYR A 166 28.52 13.58 -7.40
CA TYR A 166 27.70 13.40 -8.60
C TYR A 166 26.24 13.81 -8.42
N SER A 167 25.80 14.08 -7.18
CA SER A 167 24.39 14.36 -6.85
C SER A 167 24.04 15.85 -6.93
N TYR A 168 25.04 16.73 -7.00
CA TYR A 168 24.86 18.18 -7.10
C TYR A 168 25.55 18.75 -8.33
N VAL A 169 25.11 19.96 -8.69
CA VAL A 169 25.56 20.70 -9.87
C VAL A 169 25.69 22.16 -9.50
N GLN A 170 26.78 22.78 -9.92
CA GLN A 170 27.00 24.21 -9.79
C GLN A 170 26.64 24.89 -11.12
N MET A 171 25.88 25.98 -11.05
CA MET A 171 25.58 26.84 -12.20
C MET A 171 26.69 27.87 -12.35
N ILE A 172 27.37 27.85 -13.49
CA ILE A 172 28.43 28.81 -13.85
C ILE A 172 27.96 29.61 -15.06
N GLY A 173 28.25 30.92 -15.12
CA GLY A 173 27.83 31.81 -16.20
C GLY A 173 26.55 32.58 -15.87
N SER A 174 26.15 33.53 -16.73
CA SER A 174 24.95 34.34 -16.49
C SER A 174 23.73 33.77 -17.21
N GLY A 175 22.58 33.80 -16.54
CA GLY A 175 21.33 33.34 -17.13
C GLY A 175 20.34 32.82 -16.10
N SER A 176 19.21 32.31 -16.57
CA SER A 176 18.12 31.85 -15.72
C SER A 176 17.96 30.34 -15.83
N PHE A 177 17.60 29.71 -14.71
CA PHE A 177 17.36 28.29 -14.64
C PHE A 177 16.11 27.99 -13.82
N VAL A 178 15.54 26.81 -14.09
CA VAL A 178 14.30 26.36 -13.45
C VAL A 178 14.59 25.11 -12.65
N ILE A 179 14.09 25.12 -11.42
CA ILE A 179 14.09 23.99 -10.50
C ILE A 179 12.69 23.38 -10.47
N SER A 180 12.63 22.06 -10.50
CA SER A 180 11.42 21.28 -10.24
C SER A 180 11.69 20.31 -9.09
N CYS A 181 10.83 20.31 -8.09
CA CYS A 181 10.93 19.38 -6.96
C CYS A 181 9.55 18.90 -6.50
N PRO A 182 9.45 17.70 -5.92
CA PRO A 182 8.24 17.29 -5.21
C PRO A 182 8.06 18.11 -3.94
N GLY A 183 6.81 18.31 -3.53
CA GLY A 183 6.44 19.09 -2.36
C GLY A 183 6.36 20.60 -2.63
N GLN A 184 6.18 21.36 -1.55
CA GLN A 184 6.25 22.81 -1.56
C GLN A 184 7.70 23.27 -1.45
N LEU A 185 8.08 24.24 -2.30
CA LEU A 185 9.39 24.89 -2.21
C LEU A 185 9.30 26.13 -1.32
N ILE A 186 10.25 26.25 -0.41
CA ILE A 186 10.39 27.36 0.53
C ILE A 186 11.72 28.06 0.22
N GLN A 187 11.66 29.35 -0.11
CA GLN A 187 12.84 30.21 -0.19
C GLN A 187 13.12 30.82 1.19
N LEU A 188 14.37 30.73 1.63
CA LEU A 188 14.87 31.34 2.86
C LEU A 188 16.10 32.18 2.53
N ASP A 189 16.05 33.47 2.87
CA ASP A 189 17.18 34.39 2.74
C ASP A 189 17.81 34.61 4.12
N LEU A 190 19.02 34.08 4.30
CA LEU A 190 19.82 34.26 5.51
C LEU A 190 20.65 35.53 5.37
N LYS A 191 20.52 36.44 6.34
CA LYS A 191 21.33 37.66 6.41
C LYS A 191 22.72 37.38 7.01
N GLU A 192 23.62 38.35 6.86
CA GLU A 192 24.94 38.29 7.48
C GLU A 192 24.84 38.12 9.00
N GLY A 193 25.57 37.15 9.56
CA GLY A 193 25.53 36.80 10.97
C GLY A 193 24.40 35.85 11.38
N GLU A 194 23.45 35.52 10.50
CA GLU A 194 22.42 34.52 10.77
C GLU A 194 22.93 33.10 10.46
N ASN A 195 22.48 32.13 11.25
CA ASN A 195 22.74 30.71 11.02
C ASN A 195 21.45 29.88 11.11
N ILE A 196 21.39 28.79 10.36
CA ILE A 196 20.27 27.85 10.39
C ILE A 196 20.77 26.42 10.29
N GLN A 197 20.15 25.51 11.03
CA GLN A 197 20.40 24.07 10.93
C GLN A 197 19.33 23.44 10.04
N VAL A 198 19.75 22.87 8.91
CA VAL A 198 18.83 22.31 7.91
C VAL A 198 19.20 20.86 7.61
N ASN A 199 18.19 20.01 7.48
CA ASN A 199 18.38 18.64 7.01
C ASN A 199 18.87 18.67 5.54
N THR A 200 20.02 18.04 5.29
CA THR A 200 20.64 17.96 3.95
C THR A 200 19.71 17.41 2.86
N LYS A 201 18.77 16.53 3.20
CA LYS A 201 17.77 16.01 2.25
C LYS A 201 16.72 17.03 1.86
N SER A 202 16.40 18.00 2.72
CA SER A 202 15.43 19.05 2.41
C SER A 202 16.03 20.16 1.55
N ILE A 203 17.36 20.30 1.48
CA ILE A 203 18.02 21.32 0.66
C ILE A 203 17.90 20.94 -0.83
N VAL A 204 17.33 21.83 -1.63
CA VAL A 204 17.20 21.69 -3.09
C VAL A 204 18.27 22.50 -3.81
N ALA A 205 18.46 23.75 -3.41
CA ALA A 205 19.50 24.63 -3.93
C ALA A 205 19.94 25.65 -2.87
N TYR A 206 21.14 26.20 -3.02
CA TYR A 206 21.64 27.29 -2.19
C TYR A 206 22.66 28.14 -2.95
N THR A 207 22.79 29.41 -2.55
CA THR A 207 23.82 30.30 -3.07
C THR A 207 25.15 30.12 -2.35
N HIS A 208 26.24 30.32 -3.08
CA HIS A 208 27.60 30.25 -2.57
C HIS A 208 28.40 31.47 -3.07
N SER A 209 29.21 32.05 -2.18
CA SER A 209 30.00 33.26 -2.44
C SER A 209 31.05 33.00 -3.54
N ARG A 210 31.26 33.96 -4.45
CA ARG A 210 32.29 33.88 -5.49
C ARG A 210 33.68 33.97 -4.84
N GLY A 211 34.52 32.96 -5.01
CA GLY A 211 35.94 32.98 -4.64
C GLY A 211 36.41 31.87 -3.70
N ASP A 212 35.48 31.15 -3.06
CA ASP A 212 35.81 29.93 -2.32
C ASP A 212 35.88 28.76 -3.31
N ASP A 213 36.83 27.83 -3.10
CA ASP A 213 37.21 26.80 -4.07
C ASP A 213 36.19 25.66 -4.12
N GLY A 214 34.93 25.97 -4.43
CA GLY A 214 33.82 25.02 -4.65
C GLY A 214 33.68 23.95 -3.57
N SER A 215 34.20 24.19 -2.36
CA SER A 215 34.44 23.12 -1.41
C SER A 215 33.11 22.79 -0.74
N PHE A 216 32.57 21.62 -1.12
CA PHE A 216 31.39 21.01 -0.51
C PHE A 216 31.57 20.71 0.99
N ASN A 217 32.72 21.05 1.56
CA ASN A 217 33.08 20.94 2.97
C ASN A 217 32.05 21.61 3.90
N GLU A 218 31.33 22.65 3.45
CA GLU A 218 30.24 23.27 4.24
C GLU A 218 29.11 22.27 4.57
N LEU A 219 28.78 21.35 3.66
CA LEU A 219 27.79 20.29 3.89
C LEU A 219 28.37 19.05 4.61
N GLU A 220 29.69 18.96 4.73
CA GLU A 220 30.40 17.88 5.43
C GLU A 220 30.83 18.28 6.86
N GLY A 221 30.69 19.56 7.22
CA GLY A 221 31.14 20.14 8.48
C GLY A 221 30.25 19.86 9.70
N ASN A 222 30.88 19.32 10.75
CA ASN A 222 30.46 19.21 12.15
C ASN A 222 28.97 18.95 12.45
N VAL A 223 28.64 17.67 12.36
CA VAL A 223 27.41 17.01 12.83
C VAL A 223 27.11 17.30 14.30
N LYS A 224 25.99 17.99 14.59
CA LYS A 224 25.35 17.97 15.91
C LYS A 224 23.96 17.37 15.78
N SER A 225 23.88 16.05 15.98
CA SER A 225 22.61 15.36 16.24
C SER A 225 22.14 15.72 17.64
N ILE A 226 21.39 16.82 17.78
CA ILE A 226 20.70 17.16 19.02
C ILE A 226 19.21 16.86 18.77
N VAL A 227 18.76 15.74 19.34
CA VAL A 227 17.38 15.23 19.35
C VAL A 227 16.97 14.41 18.11
N ASP A 228 17.07 13.10 18.27
CA ASP A 228 16.41 12.10 17.45
C ASP A 228 14.95 12.00 17.93
N PHE A 229 13.99 12.60 17.21
CA PHE A 229 12.55 12.38 17.44
C PHE A 229 12.03 11.13 16.72
N SER A 230 12.90 10.37 16.04
CA SER A 230 12.55 9.02 15.64
C SER A 230 12.77 8.12 16.85
N ALA A 231 11.72 7.48 17.36
CA ALA A 231 11.85 6.46 18.39
C ALA A 231 12.78 5.36 17.83
N GLY A 232 14.05 5.43 18.20
CA GLY A 232 15.10 4.56 17.72
C GLY A 232 14.71 3.11 18.00
N ARG A 233 14.59 2.33 16.92
CA ARG A 233 14.56 0.87 17.01
C ARG A 233 15.76 0.42 17.85
N ALA A 234 15.50 -0.21 18.99
CA ALA A 234 16.53 -0.70 19.90
C ALA A 234 17.63 -1.49 19.15
N PRO A 235 18.91 -1.39 19.59
CA PRO A 235 20.02 -2.16 19.04
C PRO A 235 19.68 -3.64 18.87
N ALA A 236 20.18 -4.28 17.81
CA ALA A 236 19.88 -5.70 17.54
C ALA A 236 20.31 -6.65 18.67
N SER A 237 21.28 -6.26 19.51
CA SER A 237 21.66 -6.98 20.74
C SER A 237 20.54 -6.98 21.80
N LEU A 238 19.83 -5.86 21.96
CA LEU A 238 18.63 -5.77 22.79
C LEU A 238 17.46 -6.55 22.20
N ARG A 239 17.34 -6.64 20.86
CA ARG A 239 16.34 -7.48 20.20
C ARG A 239 16.58 -8.98 20.38
N PHE A 240 17.84 -9.41 20.44
CA PHE A 240 18.15 -10.83 20.65
C PHE A 240 17.91 -11.25 22.10
N ASN A 241 18.27 -10.42 23.08
CA ASN A 241 17.91 -10.65 24.48
C ASN A 241 16.39 -10.51 24.72
N TRP A 242 15.70 -9.66 23.96
CA TRP A 242 14.24 -9.53 23.98
C TRP A 242 13.52 -10.73 23.33
N VAL A 243 14.09 -11.33 22.28
CA VAL A 243 13.59 -12.58 21.67
C VAL A 243 13.84 -13.78 22.60
N LEU A 244 15.00 -13.83 23.27
CA LEU A 244 15.30 -14.84 24.28
C LEU A 244 14.49 -14.67 25.58
N SER A 245 14.02 -13.46 25.90
CA SER A 245 13.14 -13.24 27.06
C SER A 245 11.67 -13.52 26.75
N TYR A 246 11.23 -13.42 25.49
CA TYR A 246 9.90 -13.84 25.03
C TYR A 246 9.79 -15.34 24.82
N LEU A 247 10.85 -15.98 24.33
CA LEU A 247 10.97 -17.43 24.31
C LEU A 247 11.41 -17.88 25.71
N LYS A 248 10.47 -18.22 26.61
CA LYS A 248 10.79 -18.92 27.86
C LYS A 248 11.40 -20.29 27.53
N ILE A 249 12.68 -20.32 27.13
CA ILE A 249 13.42 -21.55 26.84
C ILE A 249 13.68 -22.21 28.20
N PRO A 250 13.18 -23.44 28.44
CA PRO A 250 13.44 -24.15 29.69
C PRO A 250 14.96 -24.34 29.90
N GLU A 251 15.43 -24.26 31.14
CA GLU A 251 16.86 -24.47 31.50
C GLU A 251 17.43 -25.81 31.00
N SER A 252 16.56 -26.81 30.79
CA SER A 252 16.93 -28.10 30.22
C SER A 252 17.35 -28.04 28.75
N VAL A 253 16.98 -27.00 28.01
CA VAL A 253 17.31 -26.82 26.58
C VAL A 253 18.54 -25.93 26.40
N SER A 254 18.76 -24.95 27.29
CA SER A 254 19.94 -24.08 27.26
C SER A 254 21.25 -24.80 27.65
N THR A 255 21.13 -25.95 28.30
CA THR A 255 22.24 -26.80 28.74
C THR A 255 22.60 -27.91 27.74
N ASP A 256 21.80 -28.14 26.70
CA ASP A 256 22.07 -29.16 25.68
C ASP A 256 23.35 -28.81 24.87
N PRO A 257 24.36 -29.72 24.82
CA PRO A 257 25.60 -29.52 24.08
C PRO A 257 25.39 -29.20 22.60
N ASN A 258 24.38 -29.80 21.97
CA ASN A 258 24.06 -29.58 20.56
C ASN A 258 23.48 -28.18 20.34
N PHE A 259 22.67 -27.68 21.27
CA PHE A 259 22.10 -26.33 21.21
C PHE A 259 23.18 -25.26 21.38
N LYS A 260 24.13 -25.47 22.30
CA LYS A 260 25.31 -24.59 22.46
C LYS A 260 26.21 -24.58 21.23
N MET A 261 26.44 -25.74 20.61
CA MET A 261 27.24 -25.84 19.38
C MET A 261 26.57 -25.10 18.21
N ILE A 262 25.24 -25.18 18.09
CA ILE A 262 24.44 -24.47 17.08
C ILE A 262 24.47 -22.95 17.32
N LEU A 263 24.35 -22.50 18.57
CA LEU A 263 24.50 -21.10 18.95
C LEU A 263 25.89 -20.56 18.58
N HIS A 264 26.93 -21.35 18.81
CA HIS A 264 28.30 -20.96 18.48
C HIS A 264 28.54 -20.90 16.96
N THR A 265 27.96 -21.82 16.19
CA THR A 265 28.04 -21.79 14.72
C THR A 265 27.25 -20.61 14.14
N LEU A 266 26.05 -20.32 14.64
CA LEU A 266 25.27 -19.14 14.25
C LEU A 266 25.99 -17.84 14.61
N HIS A 267 26.61 -17.77 15.78
CA HIS A 267 27.40 -16.62 16.20
C HIS A 267 28.63 -16.40 15.30
N SER A 268 29.37 -17.47 15.01
CA SER A 268 30.53 -17.43 14.10
C SER A 268 30.14 -17.01 12.68
N LEU A 269 29.00 -17.53 12.17
CA LEU A 269 28.47 -17.19 10.86
C LEU A 269 27.98 -15.73 10.80
N THR A 270 27.37 -15.24 11.88
CA THR A 270 26.93 -13.83 12.01
C THR A 270 28.13 -12.89 12.03
N ASN A 271 29.23 -13.28 12.68
CA ASN A 271 30.47 -12.51 12.70
C ASN A 271 31.17 -12.50 11.34
N TYR A 272 31.16 -13.62 10.61
CA TYR A 272 31.66 -13.71 9.23
C TYR A 272 30.83 -12.85 8.27
N ILE A 273 29.51 -12.89 8.38
CA ILE A 273 28.58 -12.02 7.63
C ILE A 273 28.82 -10.55 7.99
N LYS A 274 29.05 -10.22 9.27
CA LYS A 274 29.42 -8.87 9.71
C LYS A 274 30.70 -8.38 9.04
N THR A 275 31.75 -9.21 9.00
CA THR A 275 33.03 -8.84 8.38
C THR A 275 32.93 -8.73 6.86
N ALA A 276 32.17 -9.61 6.21
CA ALA A 276 31.88 -9.53 4.78
C ALA A 276 31.06 -8.28 4.44
N ILE A 277 30.01 -7.96 5.21
CA ILE A 277 29.20 -6.74 5.07
C ILE A 277 30.04 -5.50 5.36
N LEU A 278 30.94 -5.50 6.34
CA LEU A 278 31.83 -4.37 6.62
C LEU A 278 32.83 -4.13 5.49
N LYS A 279 33.39 -5.19 4.88
CA LYS A 279 34.23 -5.10 3.68
C LYS A 279 33.46 -4.67 2.42
N LEU A 280 32.18 -5.04 2.30
CA LEU A 280 31.28 -4.54 1.26
C LEU A 280 30.86 -3.08 1.51
N LYS A 281 30.68 -2.68 2.77
CA LYS A 281 30.35 -1.31 3.19
C LYS A 281 31.51 -0.35 3.02
N SER A 282 32.77 -0.79 3.11
CA SER A 282 33.92 0.06 2.77
C SER A 282 34.04 0.37 1.28
N LEU A 283 33.32 -0.35 0.42
CA LEU A 283 33.30 -0.15 -1.04
C LEU A 283 32.10 0.69 -1.52
N ILE A 284 31.17 1.05 -0.63
CA ILE A 284 29.97 1.86 -0.92
C ILE A 284 29.98 3.07 0.02
N PRO A 285 30.18 4.32 -0.45
CA PRO A 285 30.11 5.48 0.43
C PRO A 285 28.68 5.60 1.00
N TYR A 286 28.59 5.42 2.32
CA TYR A 286 27.34 5.42 3.09
C TYR A 286 27.03 6.86 3.49
N HIS A 287 26.14 7.56 2.78
CA HIS A 287 25.60 8.82 3.29
C HIS A 287 24.62 8.50 4.44
N ARG A 288 25.00 8.86 5.67
CA ARG A 288 24.11 8.76 6.84
C ARG A 288 22.86 9.62 6.60
N SER A 289 21.70 9.03 6.89
CA SER A 289 20.41 9.46 6.38
C SER A 289 19.77 10.66 7.05
N ASP A 290 20.33 11.19 8.14
CA ASP A 290 19.69 12.22 8.97
C ASP A 290 20.74 13.19 9.54
N VAL A 291 21.41 13.92 8.65
CA VAL A 291 22.43 14.91 9.03
C VAL A 291 21.85 16.32 8.83
N PHE A 292 21.80 17.07 9.94
CA PHE A 292 21.60 18.52 9.93
C PHE A 292 22.95 19.20 9.72
N VAL A 293 22.97 20.18 8.82
CA VAL A 293 24.14 21.05 8.58
C VAL A 293 23.79 22.45 9.02
N GLU A 294 24.74 23.11 9.69
CA GLU A 294 24.65 24.52 10.04
C GLU A 294 25.14 25.38 8.85
N LEU A 295 24.23 26.15 8.26
CA LEU A 295 24.52 27.09 7.18
C LEU A 295 24.54 28.52 7.74
N LYS A 296 25.55 29.29 7.34
CA LYS A 296 25.73 30.70 7.76
C LYS A 296 25.44 31.63 6.59
N GLY A 297 24.75 32.73 6.86
CA GLY A 297 24.50 33.79 5.88
C GLY A 297 25.74 34.66 5.62
N PRO A 298 25.74 35.48 4.56
CA PRO A 298 24.58 35.76 3.69
C PRO A 298 24.40 34.71 2.59
N LYS A 299 23.25 34.03 2.55
CA LYS A 299 22.92 32.98 1.55
C LYS A 299 21.40 32.87 1.33
N THR A 300 21.00 32.51 0.12
CA THR A 300 19.62 32.13 -0.22
C THR A 300 19.54 30.62 -0.33
N LEU A 301 18.56 30.01 0.35
CA LEU A 301 18.30 28.58 0.37
C LEU A 301 16.94 28.26 -0.21
N PHE A 302 16.87 27.20 -1.00
CA PHE A 302 15.62 26.58 -1.46
C PHE A 302 15.46 25.24 -0.77
N LEU A 303 14.39 25.11 0.03
CA LEU A 303 14.07 23.91 0.80
C LEU A 303 12.77 23.28 0.31
N THR A 304 12.69 21.95 0.34
CA THR A 304 11.44 21.21 0.08
C THR A 304 10.93 20.52 1.34
N ASN A 305 9.60 20.48 1.50
CA ASN A 305 8.92 19.69 2.52
C ASN A 305 8.75 18.21 2.13
N SER A 306 9.06 17.83 0.88
CA SER A 306 8.99 16.44 0.44
C SER A 306 10.21 15.65 0.92
N TYR A 307 10.02 14.85 1.97
CA TYR A 307 11.00 13.85 2.40
C TYR A 307 10.90 12.63 1.47
N ALA A 308 11.50 12.72 0.28
CA ALA A 308 11.60 11.57 -0.61
C ALA A 308 12.74 10.64 -0.12
N LEU A 309 12.41 9.39 0.20
CA LEU A 309 13.38 8.30 0.24
C LEU A 309 13.83 8.02 -1.20
N GLU A 310 14.79 8.79 -1.72
CA GLU A 310 15.45 8.46 -2.98
C GLU A 310 16.28 7.17 -2.78
N ILE A 311 15.77 6.04 -3.27
CA ILE A 311 16.60 4.86 -3.56
C ILE A 311 17.33 5.21 -4.86
N ASP A 312 18.51 5.83 -4.74
CA ASP A 312 19.34 6.14 -5.90
C ASP A 312 19.68 4.85 -6.66
N SER A 313 19.17 4.74 -7.89
CA SER A 313 19.50 3.66 -8.80
C SER A 313 21.00 3.70 -9.13
N ILE A 314 21.71 2.63 -8.78
CA ILE A 314 23.16 2.49 -9.01
C ILE A 314 23.48 2.63 -10.51
N PRO A 315 24.41 3.50 -10.93
CA PRO A 315 24.72 3.70 -12.35
C PRO A 315 25.26 2.44 -13.03
N LYS A 316 24.76 2.11 -14.24
CA LYS A 316 25.16 0.93 -15.06
C LYS A 316 26.68 0.75 -15.23
N LYS A 317 27.48 1.84 -15.28
CA LYS A 317 28.95 1.76 -15.36
C LYS A 317 29.63 1.21 -14.09
N LYS A 318 29.00 1.31 -12.90
CA LYS A 318 29.46 0.61 -11.68
C LYS A 318 29.08 -0.86 -11.69
N LEU A 319 27.99 -1.24 -12.37
CA LEU A 319 27.61 -2.64 -12.59
C LEU A 319 28.62 -3.39 -13.47
N ASP A 320 29.22 -2.72 -14.46
CA ASP A 320 30.20 -3.36 -15.36
C ASP A 320 31.51 -3.76 -14.65
N ARG A 321 31.92 -3.02 -13.60
CA ARG A 321 33.03 -3.45 -12.73
C ARG A 321 32.66 -4.61 -11.81
N ILE A 322 31.37 -4.82 -11.54
CA ILE A 322 30.85 -5.93 -10.73
C ILE A 322 30.62 -7.19 -11.59
N LYS A 323 30.59 -7.09 -12.94
CA LYS A 323 30.42 -8.25 -13.84
C LYS A 323 31.50 -9.32 -13.73
N HIS A 324 32.65 -9.02 -13.14
CA HIS A 324 33.69 -10.04 -12.87
C HIS A 324 33.42 -10.85 -11.59
N PHE A 325 32.44 -10.45 -10.78
CA PHE A 325 31.90 -11.28 -9.70
C PHE A 325 30.59 -11.88 -10.23
N LYS A 326 30.58 -13.20 -10.48
CA LYS A 326 29.40 -13.90 -11.00
C LYS A 326 28.23 -13.78 -10.01
N ILE A 327 27.38 -12.77 -10.21
CA ILE A 327 26.15 -12.51 -9.43
C ILE A 327 25.17 -13.70 -9.50
N LYS A 328 25.26 -14.54 -10.52
CA LYS A 328 24.54 -15.82 -10.57
C LYS A 328 24.91 -16.71 -9.38
N ASP A 329 26.18 -16.80 -9.02
CA ASP A 329 26.61 -17.65 -7.92
C ASP A 329 26.13 -17.09 -6.56
N LEU A 330 26.09 -15.77 -6.38
CA LEU A 330 25.64 -15.17 -5.11
C LEU A 330 24.12 -15.25 -4.93
N CYS A 331 23.32 -15.02 -5.97
CA CYS A 331 21.87 -15.19 -5.90
C CYS A 331 21.50 -16.67 -5.78
N THR A 332 22.18 -17.56 -6.51
CA THR A 332 21.98 -19.01 -6.36
C THR A 332 22.44 -19.49 -4.98
N ILE A 333 23.52 -18.96 -4.41
CA ILE A 333 23.95 -19.27 -3.03
C ILE A 333 22.97 -18.71 -2.00
N ILE A 334 22.50 -17.46 -2.11
CA ILE A 334 21.54 -16.86 -1.17
C ILE A 334 20.17 -17.56 -1.29
N GLN A 335 19.78 -17.98 -2.48
CA GLN A 335 18.50 -18.66 -2.72
C GLN A 335 18.57 -20.14 -2.33
N ILE A 336 19.69 -20.84 -2.57
CA ILE A 336 19.97 -22.17 -2.01
C ILE A 336 20.09 -22.07 -0.48
N GLN A 337 20.67 -21.02 0.09
CA GLN A 337 20.78 -20.81 1.54
C GLN A 337 19.43 -20.46 2.17
N TYR A 338 18.60 -19.63 1.53
CA TYR A 338 17.23 -19.36 1.98
C TYR A 338 16.37 -20.61 1.87
N LEU A 339 16.48 -21.38 0.79
CA LEU A 339 15.77 -22.64 0.62
C LEU A 339 16.30 -23.74 1.55
N MET A 340 17.60 -23.79 1.86
CA MET A 340 18.17 -24.73 2.82
C MET A 340 17.86 -24.33 4.26
N ILE A 341 17.92 -23.04 4.63
CA ILE A 341 17.51 -22.56 5.96
C ILE A 341 15.99 -22.72 6.12
N ARG A 342 15.18 -22.43 5.10
CA ARG A 342 13.73 -22.65 5.13
C ARG A 342 13.39 -24.14 5.14
N SER A 343 14.06 -24.97 4.34
CA SER A 343 13.90 -26.42 4.35
C SER A 343 14.37 -27.01 5.67
N PHE A 344 15.47 -26.54 6.26
CA PHE A 344 16.01 -27.02 7.53
C PHE A 344 15.21 -26.50 8.74
N CYS A 345 14.74 -25.26 8.74
CA CYS A 345 13.78 -24.74 9.71
C CYS A 345 12.43 -25.42 9.56
N SER A 346 12.01 -25.78 8.34
CA SER A 346 10.83 -26.63 8.10
C SER A 346 11.08 -28.08 8.52
N HIS A 347 12.30 -28.60 8.41
CA HIS A 347 12.64 -29.98 8.79
C HIS A 347 12.83 -30.11 10.30
N ILE A 348 13.39 -29.08 10.96
CA ILE A 348 13.44 -28.94 12.42
C ILE A 348 12.06 -28.61 12.96
N SER A 349 11.28 -27.71 12.35
CA SER A 349 9.90 -27.49 12.79
C SER A 349 9.08 -28.78 12.64
N GLN A 350 9.19 -29.51 11.53
CA GLN A 350 8.48 -30.78 11.35
C GLN A 350 9.03 -31.92 12.24
N ARG A 351 10.35 -32.04 12.47
CA ARG A 351 10.92 -33.11 13.34
C ARG A 351 10.88 -32.80 14.84
N PHE A 352 11.01 -31.54 15.25
CA PHE A 352 10.93 -31.12 16.65
C PHE A 352 9.52 -30.74 17.08
N ILE A 353 8.72 -30.02 16.29
CA ILE A 353 7.29 -29.77 16.61
C ILE A 353 6.46 -31.04 16.40
N GLY A 354 6.85 -31.91 15.47
CA GLY A 354 6.27 -33.25 15.34
C GLY A 354 6.51 -34.17 16.54
N LYS A 355 7.62 -33.95 17.29
CA LYS A 355 7.95 -34.69 18.52
C LYS A 355 7.50 -33.98 19.81
N LEU A 356 7.39 -32.65 19.80
CA LEU A 356 6.75 -31.84 20.84
C LEU A 356 5.29 -31.55 20.45
N LYS A 357 4.48 -32.60 20.30
CA LYS A 357 3.02 -32.49 20.43
C LYS A 357 2.69 -32.25 21.91
N LEU A 358 2.99 -31.06 22.42
CA LEU A 358 2.23 -30.55 23.56
C LEU A 358 1.01 -29.86 22.96
N PRO A 359 -0.17 -30.51 22.94
CA PRO A 359 -1.39 -29.79 22.62
C PRO A 359 -1.45 -28.58 23.56
N LEU A 360 -1.75 -27.40 23.01
CA LEU A 360 -2.22 -26.27 23.81
C LEU A 360 -3.48 -26.77 24.54
N LYS A 361 -3.30 -27.33 25.74
CA LYS A 361 -4.41 -27.70 26.61
C LYS A 361 -4.88 -26.40 27.23
N LEU A 362 -5.99 -25.90 26.71
CA LEU A 362 -6.72 -24.79 27.33
C LEU A 362 -6.97 -25.13 28.80
N SER A 363 -6.66 -24.21 29.71
CA SER A 363 -6.95 -24.39 31.12
C SER A 363 -8.46 -24.41 31.34
N ASP A 364 -8.90 -25.00 32.46
CA ASP A 364 -10.31 -25.01 32.81
C ASP A 364 -10.84 -23.59 33.07
N GLU A 365 -10.00 -22.67 33.56
CA GLU A 365 -10.35 -21.25 33.66
C GLU A 365 -10.55 -20.61 32.29
N GLU A 366 -9.62 -20.80 31.34
CA GLU A 366 -9.72 -20.25 29.98
C GLU A 366 -10.98 -20.74 29.28
N ILE A 367 -11.27 -22.04 29.40
CA ILE A 367 -12.50 -22.66 28.87
C ILE A 367 -13.75 -22.02 29.47
N LYS A 368 -13.76 -21.81 30.78
CA LYS A 368 -14.89 -21.21 31.48
C LYS A 368 -15.09 -19.76 31.04
N GLU A 369 -14.01 -19.01 30.86
CA GLU A 369 -14.04 -17.59 30.49
C GLU A 369 -14.61 -17.38 29.07
N PHE A 370 -14.01 -17.97 28.02
CA PHE A 370 -14.52 -17.75 26.67
C PHE A 370 -15.92 -18.35 26.48
N LYS A 371 -16.24 -19.46 27.16
CA LYS A 371 -17.57 -20.06 27.10
C LYS A 371 -18.62 -19.14 27.71
N SER A 372 -18.31 -18.54 28.85
CA SER A 372 -19.16 -17.51 29.47
C SER A 372 -19.36 -16.33 28.53
N ARG A 373 -18.28 -15.80 27.94
CA ARG A 373 -18.34 -14.70 26.98
C ARG A 373 -19.22 -15.01 25.77
N LEU A 374 -19.00 -16.16 25.13
CA LEU A 374 -19.79 -16.57 23.95
C LEU A 374 -21.25 -16.81 24.31
N LEU A 375 -21.56 -17.52 25.40
CA LEU A 375 -22.96 -17.77 25.78
C LEU A 375 -23.72 -16.49 26.14
N ASN A 376 -23.01 -15.47 26.65
CA ASN A 376 -23.58 -14.16 26.94
C ASN A 376 -23.58 -13.23 25.71
N SER A 377 -22.97 -13.64 24.60
CA SER A 377 -22.91 -12.81 23.40
C SER A 377 -24.25 -12.86 22.67
N SER A 378 -24.85 -11.69 22.52
CA SER A 378 -26.01 -11.46 21.66
C SER A 378 -25.87 -10.12 20.98
N TRP A 379 -26.41 -10.00 19.78
CA TRP A 379 -26.52 -8.71 19.10
C TRP A 379 -27.80 -8.64 18.29
N GLU A 380 -28.24 -7.42 18.07
CA GLU A 380 -29.42 -7.11 17.27
C GLU A 380 -29.09 -6.04 16.24
N ILE A 381 -29.74 -6.12 15.08
CA ILE A 381 -29.71 -5.06 14.07
C ILE A 381 -31.10 -4.87 13.51
N LYS A 382 -31.44 -3.60 13.29
CA LYS A 382 -32.68 -3.21 12.64
C LYS A 382 -32.31 -2.64 11.28
N ASP A 383 -32.80 -3.30 10.24
CA ASP A 383 -32.67 -2.85 8.87
C ASP A 383 -33.99 -2.20 8.44
N GLU A 384 -33.90 -1.04 7.80
CA GLU A 384 -35.09 -0.28 7.40
C GLU A 384 -35.94 -1.02 6.37
N PHE A 385 -35.29 -1.79 5.50
CA PHE A 385 -35.96 -2.65 4.54
C PHE A 385 -35.03 -3.77 4.05
N VAL A 386 -35.59 -4.95 3.78
CA VAL A 386 -34.87 -6.03 3.09
C VAL A 386 -34.63 -5.61 1.63
N SER A 387 -33.42 -5.16 1.32
CA SER A 387 -33.00 -4.77 -0.04
C SER A 387 -32.98 -5.96 -1.01
N THR A 388 -33.25 -5.72 -2.29
CA THR A 388 -33.15 -6.74 -3.35
C THR A 388 -31.70 -6.97 -3.80
N LEU A 389 -30.77 -6.08 -3.46
CA LEU A 389 -29.42 -6.09 -4.01
C LEU A 389 -28.59 -7.33 -3.61
N PRO A 390 -28.50 -7.72 -2.31
CA PRO A 390 -27.75 -8.93 -1.94
C PRO A 390 -28.30 -10.18 -2.62
N ALA A 391 -29.63 -10.31 -2.71
CA ALA A 391 -30.29 -11.39 -3.43
C ALA A 391 -29.88 -11.45 -4.91
N LYS A 392 -29.91 -10.31 -5.61
CA LYS A 392 -29.47 -10.22 -7.02
C LYS A 392 -28.00 -10.62 -7.17
N GLN A 393 -27.14 -10.20 -6.25
CA GLN A 393 -25.71 -10.55 -6.28
C GLN A 393 -25.47 -12.05 -6.03
N ILE A 394 -26.18 -12.67 -5.08
CA ILE A 394 -26.14 -14.12 -4.84
C ILE A 394 -26.62 -14.88 -6.08
N TYR A 395 -27.74 -14.46 -6.67
CA TYR A 395 -28.30 -15.07 -7.87
C TYR A 395 -27.31 -15.06 -9.03
N VAL A 396 -26.76 -13.88 -9.37
CA VAL A 396 -25.78 -13.76 -10.45
C VAL A 396 -24.52 -14.57 -10.16
N THR A 397 -24.06 -14.58 -8.90
CA THR A 397 -22.86 -15.33 -8.50
C THR A 397 -23.07 -16.84 -8.65
N THR A 398 -24.22 -17.37 -8.21
CA THR A 398 -24.54 -18.79 -8.30
C THR A 398 -24.86 -19.24 -9.72
N GLN A 399 -25.69 -18.50 -10.46
CA GLN A 399 -26.06 -18.85 -11.83
C GLN A 399 -24.90 -18.77 -12.80
N SER A 400 -23.90 -17.91 -12.55
CA SER A 400 -22.66 -17.92 -13.36
C SER A 400 -21.92 -19.27 -13.34
N LEU A 401 -22.20 -20.12 -12.33
CA LEU A 401 -21.68 -21.48 -12.25
C LEU A 401 -22.70 -22.54 -12.70
N LEU A 402 -23.98 -22.36 -12.38
CA LEU A 402 -25.04 -23.35 -12.61
C LEU A 402 -25.58 -23.33 -14.05
N ASP A 403 -25.64 -22.16 -14.67
CA ASP A 403 -26.12 -21.99 -16.05
C ASP A 403 -25.25 -20.96 -16.79
N ARG A 404 -24.19 -21.46 -17.43
CA ARG A 404 -23.25 -20.64 -18.20
C ARG A 404 -23.82 -20.15 -19.54
N SER A 405 -24.99 -20.66 -19.94
CA SER A 405 -25.62 -20.33 -21.22
C SER A 405 -26.55 -19.12 -21.13
N CYS A 406 -26.95 -18.73 -19.92
CA CYS A 406 -27.77 -17.56 -19.67
C CYS A 406 -26.89 -16.29 -19.52
N PRO A 407 -26.96 -15.32 -20.46
CA PRO A 407 -26.29 -14.04 -20.28
C PRO A 407 -26.97 -13.25 -19.15
N LEU A 408 -26.38 -13.29 -17.98
CA LEU A 408 -26.87 -12.56 -16.81
C LEU A 408 -26.39 -11.11 -16.89
N PHE A 409 -27.32 -10.22 -17.20
CA PHE A 409 -27.24 -8.77 -16.98
C PHE A 409 -26.24 -7.99 -17.85
N MET A 410 -26.75 -7.38 -18.92
CA MET A 410 -26.28 -6.11 -19.51
C MET A 410 -27.50 -5.39 -20.08
N GLU A 411 -28.27 -4.73 -19.22
CA GLU A 411 -29.34 -3.85 -19.67
C GLU A 411 -28.72 -2.60 -20.31
N SER A 412 -28.83 -2.49 -21.64
CA SER A 412 -28.69 -1.25 -22.43
C SER A 412 -27.31 -0.58 -22.55
N LEU A 413 -26.41 -1.13 -23.36
CA LEU A 413 -25.45 -0.28 -24.08
C LEU A 413 -25.62 -0.29 -25.61
N ASN A 414 -26.50 -1.12 -26.16
CA ASN A 414 -26.89 -1.03 -27.57
C ASN A 414 -28.38 -1.34 -27.71
N LYS A 415 -29.20 -0.31 -27.93
CA LYS A 415 -30.62 -0.46 -28.29
C LYS A 415 -30.86 -1.11 -29.67
N ASN A 416 -29.81 -1.61 -30.33
CA ASN A 416 -29.84 -2.06 -31.74
C ASN A 416 -29.34 -3.50 -31.95
N SER A 417 -29.30 -4.37 -30.93
CA SER A 417 -29.00 -5.79 -31.18
C SER A 417 -30.14 -6.69 -30.75
N ASP A 418 -30.61 -7.43 -31.75
CA ASP A 418 -31.57 -8.52 -31.73
C ASP A 418 -31.71 -9.30 -30.41
N GLN A 419 -32.97 -9.64 -30.13
CA GLN A 419 -33.48 -10.59 -29.14
C GLN A 419 -32.44 -11.56 -28.59
N THR A 420 -31.75 -11.16 -27.53
CA THR A 420 -31.03 -12.08 -26.65
C THR A 420 -31.79 -12.10 -25.33
N HIS A 421 -32.09 -13.29 -24.82
CA HIS A 421 -32.82 -13.51 -23.57
C HIS A 421 -32.09 -12.85 -22.39
N THR A 422 -32.36 -11.57 -22.14
CA THR A 422 -31.85 -10.83 -20.99
C THR A 422 -32.80 -11.04 -19.82
N VAL A 423 -32.30 -11.65 -18.75
CA VAL A 423 -33.08 -11.81 -17.50
C VAL A 423 -33.17 -10.46 -16.80
N ASN A 424 -34.38 -9.88 -16.70
CA ASN A 424 -34.62 -8.67 -15.93
C ASN A 424 -34.63 -9.00 -14.43
N LEU A 425 -33.53 -8.66 -13.74
CA LEU A 425 -33.38 -8.93 -12.31
C LEU A 425 -34.37 -8.15 -11.43
N ASN A 426 -34.91 -7.01 -11.90
CA ASN A 426 -35.91 -6.26 -11.14
C ASN A 426 -37.28 -6.95 -11.19
N GLU A 427 -37.63 -7.55 -12.33
CA GLU A 427 -38.83 -8.37 -12.48
C GLU A 427 -38.72 -9.72 -11.76
N MET A 428 -37.51 -10.28 -11.70
CA MET A 428 -37.26 -11.54 -10.99
C MET A 428 -37.26 -11.38 -9.45
N PHE A 429 -36.82 -10.22 -8.96
CA PHE A 429 -36.78 -9.88 -7.53
C PHE A 429 -37.57 -8.61 -7.24
N PRO A 430 -38.90 -8.59 -7.45
CA PRO A 430 -39.72 -7.41 -7.22
C PRO A 430 -39.92 -7.18 -5.71
N ILE A 431 -40.07 -5.92 -5.31
CA ILE A 431 -40.43 -5.55 -3.93
C ILE A 431 -41.74 -6.25 -3.56
N GLY A 432 -41.82 -6.81 -2.36
CA GLY A 432 -42.95 -7.59 -1.86
C GLY A 432 -42.90 -9.09 -2.18
N SER A 433 -42.01 -9.55 -3.06
CA SER A 433 -41.77 -10.98 -3.25
C SER A 433 -40.95 -11.58 -2.09
N GLY A 434 -41.13 -12.88 -1.86
CA GLY A 434 -40.46 -13.60 -0.78
C GLY A 434 -38.96 -13.78 -1.04
N LEU A 435 -38.18 -13.73 0.03
CA LEU A 435 -36.74 -13.98 -0.01
C LEU A 435 -36.48 -15.46 -0.36
N PRO A 436 -35.68 -15.78 -1.39
CA PRO A 436 -35.43 -17.16 -1.79
C PRO A 436 -34.66 -17.99 -0.74
N LEU A 437 -34.68 -19.31 -0.95
CA LEU A 437 -34.00 -20.28 -0.11
C LEU A 437 -32.51 -19.93 0.07
N ALA A 438 -32.07 -19.88 1.32
CA ALA A 438 -30.72 -19.52 1.77
C ALA A 438 -30.21 -18.10 1.43
N TYR A 439 -31.01 -17.25 0.78
CA TYR A 439 -30.55 -15.89 0.42
C TYR A 439 -30.39 -14.98 1.64
N SER A 440 -30.98 -15.34 2.78
CA SER A 440 -30.78 -14.68 4.09
C SER A 440 -29.31 -14.67 4.54
N LEU A 441 -28.43 -15.47 3.93
CA LEU A 441 -26.99 -15.44 4.16
C LEU A 441 -26.32 -14.11 3.75
N GLY A 442 -26.90 -13.38 2.80
CA GLY A 442 -26.42 -12.06 2.38
C GLY A 442 -26.89 -10.90 3.25
N TYR A 443 -27.62 -11.17 4.35
CA TYR A 443 -28.26 -10.15 5.18
C TYR A 443 -27.84 -10.28 6.65
N CYS A 444 -27.81 -9.13 7.33
CA CYS A 444 -27.51 -9.01 8.76
C CYS A 444 -26.23 -9.74 9.17
N ASN A 445 -25.17 -9.60 8.37
CA ASN A 445 -23.84 -10.08 8.72
C ASN A 445 -23.14 -9.04 9.62
N PRO A 446 -22.23 -9.46 10.51
CA PRO A 446 -21.51 -8.53 11.38
C PRO A 446 -20.81 -7.41 10.59
N LEU A 447 -20.90 -6.18 11.08
CA LEU A 447 -20.27 -4.99 10.48
C LEU A 447 -19.09 -4.51 11.32
N SER A 448 -18.28 -5.45 11.81
CA SER A 448 -17.16 -5.17 12.70
C SER A 448 -16.09 -4.34 12.01
N ASN A 449 -15.49 -3.43 12.77
CA ASN A 449 -14.40 -2.58 12.31
C ASN A 449 -13.12 -3.41 12.13
N GLU A 450 -12.18 -2.95 11.30
CA GLU A 450 -10.91 -3.67 11.06
C GLU A 450 -10.13 -3.96 12.35
N SER A 451 -10.23 -3.10 13.37
CA SER A 451 -9.58 -3.31 14.67
C SER A 451 -10.16 -4.45 15.51
N GLU A 452 -11.38 -4.89 15.18
CA GLU A 452 -12.11 -5.97 15.85
C GLU A 452 -11.87 -7.32 15.16
N LEU A 453 -11.35 -7.30 13.93
CA LEU A 453 -11.01 -8.50 13.17
C LEU A 453 -9.78 -9.22 13.74
N GLY A 454 -9.73 -10.53 13.50
CA GLY A 454 -8.55 -11.36 13.72
C GLY A 454 -7.44 -11.02 12.74
N VAL A 455 -6.23 -11.54 13.00
CA VAL A 455 -5.09 -11.38 12.08
C VAL A 455 -5.32 -12.05 10.73
N ASP A 456 -6.27 -12.98 10.69
CA ASP A 456 -6.79 -13.67 9.51
C ASP A 456 -7.92 -12.92 8.81
N GLY A 457 -8.37 -11.76 9.34
CA GLY A 457 -9.48 -10.96 8.82
C GLY A 457 -10.86 -11.48 9.20
N TYR A 458 -10.97 -12.49 10.07
CA TYR A 458 -12.25 -13.02 10.56
C TYR A 458 -12.81 -12.21 11.73
N ASP A 459 -14.12 -12.23 11.92
CA ASP A 459 -14.76 -11.52 13.02
C ASP A 459 -14.51 -12.21 14.38
N ASN A 460 -13.77 -11.55 15.28
CA ASN A 460 -13.46 -12.11 16.59
C ASN A 460 -14.65 -12.18 17.54
N TYR A 461 -15.75 -11.48 17.26
CA TYR A 461 -16.99 -11.62 18.04
C TYR A 461 -17.46 -13.08 18.06
N HIS A 462 -17.35 -13.79 16.94
CA HIS A 462 -17.67 -15.22 16.85
C HIS A 462 -16.57 -16.12 17.42
N ALA A 463 -15.33 -15.65 17.54
CA ALA A 463 -14.21 -16.49 17.93
C ALA A 463 -14.14 -16.72 19.45
N PRO A 464 -13.78 -17.93 19.92
CA PRO A 464 -13.31 -18.15 21.28
C PRO A 464 -11.86 -17.63 21.40
N CYS A 465 -11.69 -16.34 21.69
CA CYS A 465 -10.41 -15.67 21.96
C CYS A 465 -10.50 -14.78 23.23
N ASP A 466 -9.36 -14.41 23.80
CA ASP A 466 -9.22 -13.34 24.82
C ASP A 466 -8.15 -12.32 24.38
N LYS A 467 -8.45 -11.02 24.47
CA LYS A 467 -7.55 -9.87 24.20
C LYS A 467 -6.44 -10.14 23.16
N LYS A 468 -6.84 -10.53 21.94
CA LYS A 468 -6.00 -10.80 20.74
C LYS A 468 -5.23 -12.13 20.72
N VAL A 469 -5.44 -13.01 21.69
CA VAL A 469 -4.90 -14.38 21.69
C VAL A 469 -5.96 -15.33 21.13
N GLU A 470 -5.65 -15.95 19.99
CA GLU A 470 -6.48 -16.99 19.38
C GLU A 470 -6.20 -18.36 20.02
N PHE A 471 -7.23 -19.02 20.50
CA PHE A 471 -7.14 -20.36 21.12
C PHE A 471 -7.18 -21.51 20.11
N PHE A 472 -7.25 -21.20 18.82
CA PHE A 472 -7.41 -22.14 17.74
C PHE A 472 -6.59 -21.67 16.54
N LYS A 473 -6.29 -22.59 15.63
CA LYS A 473 -5.53 -22.30 14.40
C LYS A 473 -6.38 -22.32 13.15
N ARG A 474 -7.57 -22.94 13.23
CA ARG A 474 -8.51 -23.01 12.12
C ARG A 474 -9.93 -22.78 12.60
N ARG A 475 -10.72 -22.16 11.73
CA ARG A 475 -12.15 -21.89 11.91
C ARG A 475 -12.90 -22.61 10.78
N MET A 476 -14.01 -23.28 11.10
CA MET A 476 -14.79 -24.03 10.14
C MET A 476 -16.28 -23.82 10.35
N TRP A 477 -17.02 -23.56 9.28
CA TRP A 477 -18.47 -23.71 9.28
C TRP A 477 -18.80 -25.19 9.07
N VAL A 478 -19.32 -25.87 10.10
CA VAL A 478 -19.43 -27.34 10.11
C VAL A 478 -20.84 -27.84 9.77
N ASN A 479 -21.88 -27.08 10.13
CA ASN A 479 -23.26 -27.43 9.83
C ASN A 479 -24.17 -26.20 9.93
N GLY A 480 -25.42 -26.38 9.53
CA GLY A 480 -26.46 -25.42 9.83
C GLY A 480 -27.84 -25.90 9.40
N SER A 481 -28.84 -25.08 9.71
CA SER A 481 -30.20 -25.30 9.26
C SER A 481 -30.98 -24.01 9.16
N PHE A 482 -31.90 -23.93 8.22
CA PHE A 482 -32.89 -22.88 8.12
C PHE A 482 -34.27 -23.48 8.34
N ALA A 483 -35.08 -22.80 9.16
CA ALA A 483 -36.50 -23.03 9.27
C ALA A 483 -37.22 -21.79 8.74
N TYR A 484 -38.05 -21.97 7.72
CA TYR A 484 -38.82 -20.91 7.08
C TYR A 484 -40.25 -20.93 7.60
N ASN A 485 -40.84 -19.76 7.81
CA ASN A 485 -42.24 -19.62 8.17
C ASN A 485 -43.09 -19.39 6.92
N HIS A 486 -43.87 -20.39 6.51
CA HIS A 486 -44.74 -20.29 5.33
C HIS A 486 -45.80 -19.20 5.49
N SER A 487 -46.38 -19.08 6.69
CA SER A 487 -47.45 -18.12 6.97
C SER A 487 -46.95 -16.69 7.09
N ASN A 488 -45.64 -16.49 7.27
CA ASN A 488 -45.01 -15.18 7.36
C ASN A 488 -43.63 -15.20 6.67
N PRO A 489 -43.58 -15.28 5.32
CA PRO A 489 -42.31 -15.26 4.60
C PRO A 489 -41.66 -13.88 4.73
N LEU A 490 -40.34 -13.83 4.83
CA LEU A 490 -39.60 -12.57 4.77
C LEU A 490 -39.63 -12.05 3.34
N LYS A 491 -40.10 -10.82 3.11
CA LYS A 491 -40.25 -10.24 1.77
C LYS A 491 -39.27 -9.10 1.54
N PHE A 492 -38.93 -8.85 0.27
CA PHE A 492 -38.20 -7.63 -0.08
C PHE A 492 -39.04 -6.40 0.26
N GLY A 493 -38.42 -5.40 0.89
CA GLY A 493 -39.12 -4.21 1.40
C GLY A 493 -39.64 -4.33 2.83
N ASP A 494 -39.66 -5.52 3.43
CA ASP A 494 -40.04 -5.67 4.84
C ASP A 494 -39.03 -4.96 5.75
N LYS A 495 -39.50 -4.28 6.80
CA LYS A 495 -38.65 -3.87 7.92
C LYS A 495 -38.15 -5.10 8.65
N LEU A 496 -36.84 -5.19 8.88
CA LEU A 496 -36.21 -6.38 9.44
C LEU A 496 -35.65 -6.09 10.84
N ASN A 497 -36.06 -6.88 11.82
CA ASN A 497 -35.44 -6.96 13.13
C ASN A 497 -34.72 -8.31 13.28
N PHE A 498 -33.40 -8.25 13.30
CA PHE A 498 -32.54 -9.42 13.38
C PHE A 498 -31.94 -9.55 14.78
N THR A 499 -31.85 -10.78 15.27
CA THR A 499 -31.14 -11.10 16.51
C THR A 499 -30.28 -12.34 16.35
N GLU A 500 -29.05 -12.31 16.84
CA GLU A 500 -28.17 -13.47 16.92
C GLU A 500 -27.81 -13.77 18.38
N THR A 501 -27.85 -15.05 18.75
CA THR A 501 -27.51 -15.53 20.09
C THR A 501 -26.72 -16.83 20.01
N VAL A 502 -25.79 -17.06 20.93
CA VAL A 502 -25.11 -18.35 21.05
C VAL A 502 -25.97 -19.28 21.90
N LYS A 503 -26.41 -20.41 21.32
CA LYS A 503 -27.25 -21.38 22.02
C LYS A 503 -26.46 -22.43 22.76
N ARG A 504 -25.31 -22.81 22.23
CA ARG A 504 -24.52 -23.91 22.80
C ARG A 504 -23.06 -23.75 22.45
N VAL A 505 -22.21 -23.99 23.43
CA VAL A 505 -20.76 -24.11 23.26
C VAL A 505 -20.32 -25.46 23.84
N LYS A 506 -19.70 -26.29 23.01
CA LYS A 506 -19.15 -27.60 23.36
C LYS A 506 -17.64 -27.58 23.16
N VAL A 507 -16.88 -28.06 24.13
CA VAL A 507 -15.42 -28.14 24.06
C VAL A 507 -15.01 -29.60 24.14
N LEU A 508 -14.19 -30.06 23.20
CA LEU A 508 -13.52 -31.35 23.20
C LEU A 508 -12.10 -31.14 23.70
N LYS A 509 -11.85 -31.47 24.97
CA LYS A 509 -10.56 -31.19 25.64
C LYS A 509 -9.42 -32.00 25.03
N GLU A 510 -9.70 -33.20 24.55
CA GLU A 510 -8.72 -34.14 23.98
C GLU A 510 -8.09 -33.58 22.71
N THR A 511 -8.88 -32.89 21.89
CA THR A 511 -8.45 -32.30 20.62
C THR A 511 -8.30 -30.78 20.67
N GLY A 512 -8.63 -30.14 21.79
CA GLY A 512 -8.72 -28.68 21.90
C GLY A 512 -9.76 -28.05 20.95
N THR A 513 -10.73 -28.83 20.47
CA THR A 513 -11.72 -28.35 19.49
C THR A 513 -12.92 -27.74 20.19
N ILE A 514 -13.35 -26.56 19.75
CA ILE A 514 -14.50 -25.84 20.30
C ILE A 514 -15.57 -25.79 19.22
N PHE A 515 -16.82 -26.14 19.57
CA PHE A 515 -17.97 -25.96 18.71
C PHE A 515 -18.91 -24.93 19.34
N ALA A 516 -19.31 -23.94 18.56
CA ALA A 516 -20.30 -22.95 18.95
C ALA A 516 -21.48 -22.98 17.97
N GLU A 517 -22.69 -23.00 18.51
CA GLU A 517 -23.93 -23.04 17.75
C GLU A 517 -24.68 -21.71 17.94
N TYR A 518 -24.85 -20.98 16.85
CA TYR A 518 -25.48 -19.67 16.81
C TYR A 518 -26.91 -19.83 16.29
N LYS A 519 -27.85 -19.15 16.95
CA LYS A 519 -29.23 -18.99 16.48
C LYS A 519 -29.41 -17.56 15.99
N ARG A 520 -29.72 -17.42 14.70
CA ARG A 520 -30.03 -16.17 14.01
C ARG A 520 -31.53 -16.14 13.70
N CYS A 521 -32.22 -15.12 14.18
CA CYS A 521 -33.65 -14.95 13.95
C CYS A 521 -33.89 -13.72 13.10
N PHE A 522 -34.61 -13.87 12.00
CA PHE A 522 -35.05 -12.80 11.11
C PHE A 522 -36.53 -12.58 11.35
N ASN A 523 -36.90 -11.42 11.88
CA ASN A 523 -38.29 -11.08 12.21
C ASN A 523 -38.72 -9.85 11.42
N ASN A 524 -39.92 -9.88 10.84
CA ASN A 524 -40.57 -8.69 10.30
C ASN A 524 -41.57 -8.14 11.32
N GLN A 525 -42.35 -7.15 10.91
CA GLN A 525 -43.42 -6.55 11.72
C GLN A 525 -44.49 -7.53 12.21
N ASN A 526 -44.65 -8.69 11.56
CA ASN A 526 -45.62 -9.73 11.91
C ASN A 526 -45.02 -10.87 12.75
N GLY A 527 -43.72 -10.78 13.10
CA GLY A 527 -43.02 -11.77 13.93
C GLY A 527 -41.96 -12.55 13.16
N SER A 528 -41.70 -13.79 13.59
CA SER A 528 -40.57 -14.59 13.09
C SER A 528 -40.80 -15.13 11.68
N CYS A 529 -39.85 -14.86 10.78
CA CYS A 529 -39.90 -15.28 9.38
C CYS A 529 -38.93 -16.42 9.09
N ILE A 530 -37.68 -16.28 9.54
CA ILE A 530 -36.60 -17.26 9.30
C ILE A 530 -35.83 -17.47 10.60
N VAL A 531 -35.57 -18.73 10.93
CA VAL A 531 -34.64 -19.10 12.00
C VAL A 531 -33.49 -19.91 11.38
N GLU A 532 -32.29 -19.34 11.43
CA GLU A 532 -31.05 -20.01 11.04
C GLU A 532 -30.32 -20.51 12.29
N MET A 533 -29.93 -21.78 12.26
CA MET A 533 -28.95 -22.36 13.19
C MET A 533 -27.63 -22.52 12.44
N ARG A 534 -26.54 -22.05 13.02
CA ARG A 534 -25.21 -22.06 12.41
C ARG A 534 -24.22 -22.70 13.37
N GLY A 535 -23.60 -23.80 12.94
CA GLY A 535 -22.55 -24.47 13.71
C GLY A 535 -21.17 -24.08 13.22
N LEU A 536 -20.38 -23.48 14.11
CA LEU A 536 -18.97 -23.14 13.89
C LEU A 536 -18.08 -24.04 14.74
N GLY A 537 -16.95 -24.47 14.16
CA GLY A 537 -15.92 -25.27 14.80
C GLY A 537 -14.58 -24.53 14.78
N TYR A 538 -13.87 -24.55 15.90
CA TYR A 538 -12.57 -23.94 16.10
C TYR A 538 -11.58 -25.03 16.48
N LEU A 539 -10.57 -25.28 15.64
CA LEU A 539 -9.67 -26.42 15.74
C LEU A 539 -8.26 -25.94 16.12
N ALA A 540 -7.63 -26.63 17.07
CA ALA A 540 -6.29 -26.31 17.56
C ALA A 540 -5.15 -26.70 16.59
N ASP A 541 -5.45 -27.53 15.59
CA ASP A 541 -4.49 -28.04 14.60
C ASP A 541 -4.63 -27.33 13.26
N LEU A 542 -3.52 -27.23 12.52
CA LEU A 542 -3.50 -26.78 11.13
C LEU A 542 -4.20 -27.77 10.20
N TYR A 543 -4.48 -27.37 8.96
CA TYR A 543 -5.08 -28.27 8.00
C TYR A 543 -4.12 -29.42 7.73
N SER A 544 -4.65 -30.63 7.72
CA SER A 544 -3.94 -31.81 7.25
C SER A 544 -4.87 -32.54 6.30
N SER A 545 -4.31 -33.06 5.20
CA SER A 545 -5.10 -33.79 4.22
C SER A 545 -5.69 -35.03 4.87
N TYR A 546 -7.01 -35.01 5.08
CA TYR A 546 -7.74 -36.16 5.59
C TYR A 546 -8.46 -36.84 4.43
N LYS A 547 -8.21 -38.13 4.22
CA LYS A 547 -9.00 -38.96 3.29
C LYS A 547 -10.34 -39.27 3.95
N GLN A 548 -11.26 -38.31 3.93
CA GLN A 548 -12.63 -38.60 4.37
C GLN A 548 -13.32 -39.43 3.29
N ARG A 549 -13.93 -40.56 3.69
CA ARG A 549 -14.85 -41.29 2.82
C ARG A 549 -16.15 -40.51 2.78
N PHE A 550 -16.45 -39.92 1.63
CA PHE A 550 -17.75 -39.32 1.38
C PHE A 550 -18.73 -40.43 1.00
N SER A 551 -19.94 -40.41 1.56
CA SER A 551 -21.03 -41.23 1.06
C SER A 551 -21.43 -40.65 -0.30
N THR A 552 -21.11 -41.36 -1.38
CA THR A 552 -21.64 -41.04 -2.71
C THR A 552 -23.09 -41.48 -2.77
N ILE A 553 -23.98 -40.59 -3.21
CA ILE A 553 -25.34 -40.99 -3.60
C ILE A 553 -25.18 -41.77 -4.90
N GLU A 554 -25.54 -43.06 -4.88
CA GLU A 554 -25.58 -43.88 -6.08
C GLU A 554 -26.78 -43.44 -6.93
N ASN A 555 -26.52 -42.94 -8.15
CA ASN A 555 -27.52 -42.51 -9.13
C ASN A 555 -28.45 -41.36 -8.69
N PRO A 556 -27.96 -40.11 -8.61
CA PRO A 556 -28.82 -38.96 -8.28
C PRO A 556 -29.82 -38.63 -9.40
N ASP A 557 -31.04 -38.21 -9.06
CA ASP A 557 -32.07 -37.78 -10.02
C ASP A 557 -31.60 -36.63 -10.92
N LYS A 558 -30.79 -35.74 -10.36
CA LYS A 558 -30.16 -34.59 -11.02
C LYS A 558 -28.76 -34.39 -10.48
N SER A 559 -27.83 -34.00 -11.35
CA SER A 559 -26.47 -33.65 -10.97
C SER A 559 -25.92 -32.53 -11.85
N ILE A 560 -24.96 -31.79 -11.31
CA ILE A 560 -24.18 -30.79 -12.04
C ILE A 560 -22.77 -30.75 -11.46
N THR A 561 -21.79 -30.51 -12.34
CA THR A 561 -20.41 -30.24 -11.93
C THR A 561 -20.15 -28.74 -12.01
N VAL A 562 -19.81 -28.14 -10.88
CA VAL A 562 -19.43 -26.73 -10.79
C VAL A 562 -17.96 -26.60 -10.41
N VAL A 563 -17.30 -25.58 -10.93
CA VAL A 563 -15.90 -25.25 -10.61
C VAL A 563 -15.86 -23.80 -10.14
N PRO A 564 -16.01 -23.54 -8.83
CA PRO A 564 -15.89 -22.20 -8.29
C PRO A 564 -14.51 -21.61 -8.56
N THR A 565 -14.47 -20.34 -8.94
CA THR A 565 -13.21 -19.60 -9.13
C THR A 565 -12.91 -18.73 -7.91
N LEU A 566 -11.68 -18.21 -7.83
CA LEU A 566 -11.34 -17.17 -6.85
C LEU A 566 -12.30 -15.98 -6.93
N LEU A 567 -12.71 -15.57 -8.14
CA LEU A 567 -13.63 -14.45 -8.33
C LEU A 567 -15.03 -14.76 -7.83
N THR A 568 -15.54 -15.97 -8.07
CA THR A 568 -16.85 -16.38 -7.57
C THR A 568 -16.86 -16.43 -6.04
N ASN A 569 -15.79 -16.95 -5.44
CA ASN A 569 -15.62 -16.98 -3.98
C ASN A 569 -15.52 -15.56 -3.42
N PHE A 570 -14.68 -14.70 -4.00
CA PHE A 570 -14.54 -13.30 -3.59
C PHE A 570 -15.85 -12.50 -3.69
N ARG A 571 -16.65 -12.72 -4.76
CA ARG A 571 -17.98 -12.09 -4.89
C ARG A 571 -18.90 -12.49 -3.75
N MET A 572 -18.93 -13.77 -3.40
CA MET A 572 -19.72 -14.23 -2.25
C MET A 572 -19.20 -13.61 -0.96
N SER A 573 -17.89 -13.58 -0.75
CA SER A 573 -17.26 -13.01 0.44
C SER A 573 -17.63 -11.52 0.61
N ALA A 574 -17.65 -10.77 -0.49
CA ALA A 574 -18.10 -9.37 -0.49
C ALA A 574 -19.59 -9.23 -0.12
N VAL A 575 -20.47 -10.07 -0.68
CA VAL A 575 -21.91 -10.04 -0.39
C VAL A 575 -22.20 -10.43 1.07
N THR A 576 -21.45 -11.38 1.61
CA THR A 576 -21.61 -11.83 3.00
C THR A 576 -20.78 -11.02 4.00
N PHE A 577 -20.08 -9.99 3.53
CA PHE A 577 -19.17 -9.16 4.34
C PHE A 577 -18.15 -9.99 5.15
N ASN A 578 -17.54 -10.98 4.50
CA ASN A 578 -16.61 -11.94 5.10
C ASN A 578 -15.17 -11.68 4.62
N SER A 579 -14.35 -11.05 5.45
CA SER A 579 -12.94 -10.72 5.15
C SER A 579 -11.93 -11.80 5.56
N HIS A 580 -12.36 -13.03 5.80
CA HIS A 580 -11.46 -14.10 6.21
C HIS A 580 -10.52 -14.54 5.07
N GLN A 581 -9.22 -14.39 5.29
CA GLN A 581 -8.16 -14.49 4.28
C GLN A 581 -8.07 -15.85 3.59
N ILE A 582 -8.48 -16.95 4.22
CA ILE A 582 -8.46 -18.27 3.58
C ILE A 582 -9.33 -18.33 2.32
N HIS A 583 -10.28 -17.41 2.13
CA HIS A 583 -11.20 -17.42 0.99
C HIS A 583 -10.66 -16.67 -0.24
N TYR A 584 -9.69 -15.77 -0.07
CA TYR A 584 -9.21 -14.92 -1.17
C TYR A 584 -7.68 -14.73 -1.24
N ASN A 585 -6.93 -15.10 -0.19
CA ASN A 585 -5.48 -14.98 -0.12
C ASN A 585 -4.83 -16.38 -0.16
N PRO A 586 -4.38 -16.85 -1.34
CA PRO A 586 -3.76 -18.17 -1.47
C PRO A 586 -2.48 -18.33 -0.64
N GLU A 587 -1.71 -17.24 -0.45
CA GLU A 587 -0.46 -17.29 0.32
C GLU A 587 -0.76 -17.51 1.80
N TYR A 588 -1.78 -16.84 2.33
CA TYR A 588 -2.25 -17.04 3.70
C TYR A 588 -2.77 -18.46 3.90
N ALA A 589 -3.71 -18.90 3.06
CA ALA A 589 -4.33 -20.21 3.15
C ALA A 589 -3.27 -21.34 3.18
N LYS A 590 -2.26 -21.24 2.32
CA LYS A 590 -1.16 -22.22 2.21
C LYS A 590 -0.15 -22.12 3.35
N SER A 591 0.34 -20.93 3.63
CA SER A 591 1.51 -20.76 4.49
C SER A 591 1.17 -20.68 5.97
N ILE A 592 -0.06 -20.24 6.31
CA ILE A 592 -0.48 -20.02 7.69
C ILE A 592 -1.38 -21.16 8.17
N GLU A 593 -2.43 -21.52 7.41
CA GLU A 593 -3.39 -22.56 7.81
C GLU A 593 -3.16 -23.93 7.15
N ASN A 594 -2.17 -24.04 6.27
CA ASN A 594 -1.73 -25.26 5.57
C ASN A 594 -2.75 -25.86 4.59
N TYR A 595 -3.69 -25.06 4.06
CA TYR A 595 -4.60 -25.50 3.01
C TYR A 595 -3.89 -25.61 1.64
N PRO A 596 -4.27 -26.57 0.77
CA PRO A 596 -3.73 -26.70 -0.58
C PRO A 596 -3.93 -25.48 -1.49
N ASP A 597 -5.01 -24.72 -1.28
CA ASP A 597 -5.33 -23.46 -1.94
C ASP A 597 -6.38 -22.70 -1.10
N ILE A 598 -6.94 -21.62 -1.62
CA ILE A 598 -8.10 -20.94 -1.02
C ILE A 598 -9.22 -21.95 -0.73
N VAL A 599 -9.90 -21.74 0.39
CA VAL A 599 -11.05 -22.52 0.82
C VAL A 599 -12.31 -21.87 0.28
N ILE A 600 -13.15 -22.66 -0.40
CA ILE A 600 -14.45 -22.24 -0.87
C ILE A 600 -15.38 -22.07 0.35
N GLU A 601 -15.99 -20.90 0.46
CA GLU A 601 -16.76 -20.57 1.66
C GLU A 601 -18.12 -21.27 1.72
N ALA A 602 -18.57 -21.53 2.95
CA ALA A 602 -19.84 -22.20 3.20
C ALA A 602 -21.05 -21.46 2.57
N PRO A 603 -21.17 -20.12 2.67
CA PRO A 603 -22.27 -19.40 2.02
C PRO A 603 -22.38 -19.67 0.51
N LEU A 604 -21.25 -19.81 -0.20
CA LEU A 604 -21.27 -20.13 -1.63
C LEU A 604 -21.79 -21.54 -1.88
N LEU A 605 -21.32 -22.53 -1.13
CA LEU A 605 -21.75 -23.92 -1.26
C LEU A 605 -23.25 -24.09 -0.95
N ILE A 606 -23.71 -23.44 0.11
CA ILE A 606 -25.12 -23.45 0.52
C ILE A 606 -26.00 -22.78 -0.53
N SER A 607 -25.57 -21.62 -1.04
CA SER A 607 -26.31 -20.88 -2.08
C SER A 607 -26.35 -21.66 -3.39
N LEU A 608 -25.27 -22.32 -3.78
CA LEU A 608 -25.23 -23.18 -4.97
C LEU A 608 -26.19 -24.36 -4.86
N ALA A 609 -26.17 -25.09 -3.72
CA ALA A 609 -27.08 -26.21 -3.50
C ALA A 609 -28.54 -25.76 -3.49
N SER A 610 -28.82 -24.61 -2.85
CA SER A 610 -30.17 -24.05 -2.76
C SER A 610 -30.67 -23.57 -4.12
N GLN A 611 -29.83 -22.84 -4.87
CA GLN A 611 -30.18 -22.35 -6.21
C GLN A 611 -30.34 -23.50 -7.20
N PHE A 612 -29.48 -24.52 -7.14
CA PHE A 612 -29.63 -25.73 -7.95
C PHE A 612 -30.99 -26.38 -7.69
N TRP A 613 -31.40 -26.52 -6.42
CA TRP A 613 -32.71 -27.05 -6.09
C TRP A 613 -33.86 -26.18 -6.63
N LEU A 614 -33.77 -24.85 -6.47
CA LEU A 614 -34.78 -23.90 -6.97
C LEU A 614 -34.93 -23.93 -8.49
N ASN A 615 -33.84 -24.13 -9.24
CA ASN A 615 -33.87 -24.21 -10.71
C ASN A 615 -34.72 -25.38 -11.24
N TYR A 616 -34.89 -26.45 -10.45
CA TYR A 616 -35.68 -27.63 -10.84
C TYR A 616 -37.02 -27.75 -10.11
N ASN A 617 -37.28 -26.91 -9.10
CA ASN A 617 -38.45 -27.01 -8.22
C ASN A 617 -39.08 -25.62 -7.98
N THR A 618 -39.58 -25.00 -9.05
CA THR A 618 -40.09 -23.62 -9.02
C THR A 618 -41.37 -23.44 -8.19
N ASP A 619 -42.18 -24.50 -8.08
CA ASP A 619 -43.51 -24.45 -7.46
C ASP A 619 -43.55 -25.07 -6.05
N ILE A 620 -42.40 -25.50 -5.53
CA ILE A 620 -42.31 -26.17 -4.23
C ILE A 620 -41.75 -25.20 -3.20
N TRP A 621 -42.49 -25.05 -2.10
CA TRP A 621 -42.02 -24.26 -0.97
C TRP A 621 -41.25 -25.10 0.05
N VAL A 622 -40.06 -24.63 0.45
CA VAL A 622 -39.17 -25.36 1.38
C VAL A 622 -39.43 -24.94 2.82
N LYS A 623 -39.93 -25.88 3.64
CA LYS A 623 -40.12 -25.69 5.08
C LYS A 623 -38.81 -25.56 5.85
N SER A 624 -37.84 -26.39 5.52
CA SER A 624 -36.56 -26.40 6.19
C SER A 624 -35.46 -26.93 5.31
N PHE A 625 -34.27 -26.36 5.45
CA PHE A 625 -33.05 -26.82 4.78
C PHE A 625 -31.98 -27.11 5.83
N LYS A 626 -31.43 -28.32 5.84
CA LYS A 626 -30.41 -28.75 6.80
C LYS A 626 -29.19 -29.24 6.04
N TYR A 627 -28.01 -28.86 6.50
CA TYR A 627 -26.77 -29.23 5.83
C TYR A 627 -25.64 -29.48 6.83
N LYS A 628 -24.66 -30.26 6.37
CA LYS A 628 -23.40 -30.52 7.07
C LYS A 628 -22.27 -30.39 6.07
N ILE A 629 -21.25 -29.64 6.43
CA ILE A 629 -20.04 -29.49 5.63
C ILE A 629 -19.03 -30.50 6.18
N SER A 630 -18.89 -31.61 5.47
CA SER A 630 -18.07 -32.74 5.92
C SER A 630 -16.59 -32.43 5.87
N ALA A 631 -16.15 -31.73 4.82
CA ALA A 631 -14.75 -31.35 4.59
C ALA A 631 -14.68 -29.95 3.96
N PRO A 632 -13.58 -29.21 4.17
CA PRO A 632 -13.29 -27.99 3.42
C PRO A 632 -13.07 -28.33 1.94
N ILE A 633 -13.67 -27.53 1.05
CA ILE A 633 -13.46 -27.62 -0.40
C ILE A 633 -12.42 -26.56 -0.77
N THR A 634 -11.34 -26.95 -1.43
CA THR A 634 -10.34 -26.03 -1.97
C THR A 634 -10.55 -25.82 -3.45
N ARG A 635 -10.03 -24.73 -4.00
CA ARG A 635 -10.15 -24.43 -5.44
C ARG A 635 -9.52 -25.50 -6.35
N ASN A 636 -8.41 -26.11 -5.92
CA ASN A 636 -7.67 -27.12 -6.70
C ASN A 636 -8.13 -28.54 -6.42
#